data_AF-A0A8T3Z412-F1
#
_entry.id   AF-A0A8T3Z412-F1
#
_cell.length_a   1.000
_cell.length_b   1.000
_cell.length_c   1.000
_cell.angle_alpha   90.00
_cell.angle_beta   90.00
_cell.angle_gamma   90.00
#
_symmetry.space_group_name_H-M   'P 1'
#
loop_
_entity.id
_entity.type
_entity.pdbx_description
1 polymer ?
#
loop_
_entity_poly.entity_id
_entity_poly.type
_entity_poly.pdbx_seq_one_letter_code
_entity_poly.pdbx_strand_id
1 'polypeptide(L)'
;MTFLLEGLAGLGVASLLVVALAEWGKFRVKAEKGFNWIGLAGVWFLFAGAIEVASVSAGVMPNIATYLGVGVTSSVFAIFQIIGWIFALIGTLFAAYEVLVEK
;
A
#
# COMPACT_ATOMS: atom_id res chain seq x y z
N MET A 1 3.88 17.93 6.69
CA MET A 1 2.62 17.27 6.25
C MET A 1 2.70 16.72 4.83
N THR A 2 3.60 17.19 3.95
CA THR A 2 3.82 16.65 2.59
C THR A 2 4.33 15.21 2.56
N PHE A 3 5.10 14.79 3.57
CA PHE A 3 5.70 13.45 3.66
C PHE A 3 4.69 12.28 3.68
N LEU A 4 3.43 12.48 4.08
CA LEU A 4 2.42 11.39 4.04
C LEU A 4 1.85 11.14 2.63
N LEU A 5 1.99 12.10 1.71
CA LEU A 5 1.48 12.03 0.34
C LEU A 5 2.57 11.71 -0.68
N GLU A 6 3.84 11.78 -0.29
CA GLU A 6 4.98 11.42 -1.12
C GLU A 6 5.50 10.03 -0.72
N GLY A 7 5.97 9.24 -1.69
CA GLY A 7 6.53 7.91 -1.44
C GLY A 7 5.50 6.79 -1.17
N LEU A 8 5.92 5.73 -0.48
CA LEU A 8 5.13 4.50 -0.30
C LEU A 8 3.89 4.71 0.58
N ALA A 9 3.99 5.56 1.61
CA ALA A 9 2.83 5.92 2.43
C ALA A 9 1.73 6.59 1.58
N GLY A 10 2.14 7.49 0.66
CA GLY A 10 1.23 8.13 -0.28
C GLY A 10 0.54 7.14 -1.22
N LEU A 11 1.29 6.16 -1.75
CA LEU A 11 0.71 5.06 -2.55
C LEU A 11 -0.28 4.22 -1.76
N GLY A 12 -0.01 3.98 -0.47
CA GLY A 12 -0.90 3.28 0.43
C GLY A 12 -2.24 4.01 0.61
N VAL A 13 -2.16 5.31 0.93
CA VAL A 13 -3.34 6.18 1.07
C VAL A 13 -4.11 6.28 -0.26
N ALA A 14 -3.41 6.47 -1.38
CA ALA A 14 -4.03 6.54 -2.69
C ALA A 14 -4.79 5.25 -3.05
N SER A 15 -4.20 4.09 -2.78
CA SER A 15 -4.84 2.79 -3.04
C SER A 15 -6.12 2.60 -2.22
N LEU A 16 -6.09 2.99 -0.93
CA LEU A 16 -7.28 2.95 -0.08
C LEU A 16 -8.34 3.96 -0.51
N LEU A 17 -7.93 5.16 -0.94
CA LEU A 17 -8.83 6.17 -1.50
C LEU A 17 -9.51 5.67 -2.77
N VAL A 18 -8.79 4.99 -3.66
CA VAL A 18 -9.38 4.39 -4.86
C VAL A 18 -10.49 3.40 -4.48
N VAL A 19 -10.25 2.53 -3.49
CA VAL A 19 -11.28 1.59 -3.01
C VAL A 19 -12.47 2.32 -2.40
N ALA A 20 -12.24 3.34 -1.57
CA ALA A 20 -13.30 4.13 -0.96
C ALA A 20 -14.14 4.91 -2.00
N LEU A 21 -13.49 5.48 -3.01
CA LEU A 21 -14.17 6.15 -4.12
C LEU A 21 -14.93 5.16 -5.01
N ALA A 22 -14.40 3.96 -5.21
CA ALA A 22 -15.09 2.90 -5.94
C ALA A 22 -16.34 2.39 -5.20
N GLU A 23 -16.31 2.32 -3.87
CA GLU A 23 -17.48 2.07 -3.03
C GLU A 23 -18.52 3.18 -3.20
N TRP A 24 -18.08 4.45 -3.07
CA TRP A 24 -18.95 5.61 -3.16
C TRP A 24 -19.64 5.72 -4.53
N GLY A 25 -18.91 5.43 -5.60
CA GLY A 25 -19.44 5.38 -6.97
C GLY A 25 -20.21 4.10 -7.30
N LYS A 26 -20.39 3.17 -6.36
CA LYS A 26 -20.98 1.83 -6.58
C LYS A 26 -20.30 0.99 -7.66
N PHE A 27 -19.07 1.33 -8.04
CA PHE A 27 -18.25 0.56 -8.98
C PHE A 27 -17.68 -0.70 -8.34
N ARG A 28 -17.51 -0.70 -7.01
CA ARG A 28 -16.97 -1.85 -6.29
C ARG A 28 -17.82 -3.11 -6.48
N VAL A 29 -19.14 -2.97 -6.61
CA VAL A 29 -20.06 -4.10 -6.82
C VAL A 29 -19.76 -4.88 -8.10
N LYS A 30 -19.19 -4.23 -9.12
CA LYS A 30 -18.83 -4.88 -10.39
C LYS A 30 -17.45 -5.54 -10.36
N ALA A 31 -16.56 -5.10 -9.48
CA ALA A 31 -15.17 -5.52 -9.48
C ALA A 31 -14.63 -5.74 -8.06
N GLU A 32 -15.43 -6.42 -7.23
CA GLU A 32 -15.15 -6.60 -5.80
C GLU A 32 -13.78 -7.22 -5.54
N LYS A 33 -13.40 -8.19 -6.38
CA LYS A 33 -12.14 -8.90 -6.23
C LYS A 33 -10.98 -7.99 -6.57
N GLY A 34 -11.03 -7.27 -7.69
CA GLY A 34 -10.01 -6.29 -8.07
C GLY A 34 -9.78 -5.23 -6.99
N PHE A 35 -10.85 -4.61 -6.48
CA PHE A 35 -10.76 -3.59 -5.44
C PHE A 35 -10.30 -4.15 -4.08
N ASN A 36 -10.62 -5.40 -3.74
CA ASN A 36 -10.09 -6.04 -2.53
C ASN A 36 -8.56 -6.22 -2.59
N TRP A 37 -8.01 -6.61 -3.75
CA TRP A 37 -6.56 -6.69 -3.95
C TRP A 37 -5.89 -5.31 -3.89
N ILE A 38 -6.53 -4.27 -4.46
CA ILE A 38 -6.03 -2.88 -4.36
C ILE A 38 -6.05 -2.41 -2.89
N GLY A 39 -7.08 -2.75 -2.13
CA GLY A 39 -7.15 -2.44 -0.69
C GLY A 39 -6.03 -3.12 0.10
N LEU A 40 -5.77 -4.39 -0.18
CA LEU A 40 -4.63 -5.13 0.37
C LEU A 40 -3.31 -4.44 0.04
N ALA A 41 -3.08 -4.09 -1.23
CA ALA A 41 -1.90 -3.36 -1.67
C ALA A 41 -1.70 -2.06 -0.86
N GLY A 42 -2.78 -1.31 -0.65
CA GLY A 42 -2.77 -0.10 0.17
C GLY A 42 -2.24 -0.31 1.58
N VAL A 43 -2.69 -1.39 2.23
CA VAL A 43 -2.23 -1.76 3.59
C VAL A 43 -0.73 -2.10 3.59
N TRP A 44 -0.24 -2.88 2.63
CA TRP A 44 1.18 -3.24 2.53
C TRP A 44 2.07 -2.02 2.26
N PHE A 45 1.62 -1.10 1.42
CA PHE A 45 2.33 0.16 1.18
C PHE A 45 2.35 1.09 2.40
N LEU A 46 1.29 1.12 3.20
CA LEU A 46 1.29 1.82 4.48
C LEU A 46 2.31 1.22 5.45
N PHE A 47 2.41 -0.11 5.53
CA PHE A 47 3.43 -0.77 6.35
C PHE A 47 4.86 -0.48 5.87
N ALA A 48 5.10 -0.53 4.55
CA ALA A 48 6.40 -0.17 3.98
C ALA A 48 6.76 1.29 4.28
N GLY A 49 5.82 2.22 4.06
CA GLY A 49 5.98 3.63 4.39
C GLY A 49 6.22 3.87 5.88
N ALA A 50 5.50 3.19 6.77
CA ALA A 50 5.68 3.29 8.22
C ALA A 50 7.10 2.89 8.67
N ILE A 51 7.65 1.81 8.09
CA ILE A 51 9.03 1.37 8.37
C ILE A 51 10.05 2.38 7.82
N GLU A 52 9.80 2.95 6.64
CA GLU A 52 10.63 4.02 6.08
C GLU A 52 10.70 5.22 7.03
N VAL A 53 9.57 5.69 7.57
CA VAL A 53 9.58 6.78 8.57
C VAL A 53 10.34 6.39 9.84
N ALA A 54 10.05 5.19 10.37
CA ALA A 54 10.59 4.70 11.62
C ALA A 54 12.10 4.41 11.55
N SER A 55 12.65 4.23 10.34
CA SER A 55 14.07 4.01 10.10
C SER A 55 14.87 5.30 9.91
N VAL A 56 14.21 6.43 9.61
CA VAL A 56 14.86 7.73 9.35
C VAL A 56 14.74 8.70 10.54
N SER A 57 13.81 8.48 11.48
CA SER A 57 13.61 9.42 12.60
C SER A 57 14.75 9.38 13.63
N ALA A 58 15.77 10.23 13.43
CA ALA A 58 16.96 10.30 14.28
C ALA A 58 16.77 11.01 15.64
N GLY A 59 15.54 11.25 16.13
CA GLY A 59 15.38 12.12 17.30
C GLY A 59 14.11 12.04 18.15
N VAL A 60 13.13 11.18 17.86
CA VAL A 60 11.85 11.16 18.62
C VAL A 60 11.42 9.76 19.07
N MET A 61 11.90 8.70 18.43
CA MET A 61 11.71 7.31 18.85
C MET A 61 13.01 6.52 18.61
N PRO A 62 13.29 5.49 19.41
CA PRO A 62 14.36 4.57 19.08
C PRO A 62 14.05 3.93 17.72
N ASN A 63 14.94 4.17 16.76
CA ASN A 63 14.85 3.69 15.38
C ASN A 63 14.58 2.18 15.41
N ILE A 64 13.61 1.68 14.65
CA ILE A 64 13.27 0.25 14.69
C ILE A 64 14.49 -0.65 14.32
N ALA A 65 15.44 -0.09 13.56
CA ALA A 65 16.72 -0.70 13.25
C ALA A 65 17.63 -0.91 14.46
N THR A 66 17.45 -0.19 15.58
CA THR A 66 18.19 -0.46 16.83
C THR A 66 17.72 -1.72 17.53
N TYR A 67 16.49 -2.17 17.29
CA TYR A 67 15.94 -3.38 17.89
C TYR A 67 16.04 -4.60 16.99
N LEU A 68 15.77 -4.42 15.69
CA LEU A 68 15.75 -5.51 14.71
C LEU A 68 17.08 -5.65 13.94
N GLY A 69 17.94 -4.65 14.00
CA GLY A 69 19.12 -4.54 13.14
C GLY A 69 18.77 -3.96 11.77
N VAL A 70 19.74 -3.25 11.18
CA VAL A 70 19.60 -2.58 9.88
C VAL A 70 19.26 -3.58 8.77
N GLY A 71 19.93 -4.74 8.74
CA GLY A 71 19.70 -5.76 7.70
C GLY A 71 18.28 -6.36 7.71
N VAL A 72 17.72 -6.60 8.89
CA VAL A 72 16.35 -7.13 9.03
C VAL A 72 15.34 -6.05 8.65
N THR A 73 15.54 -4.81 9.11
CA THR A 73 14.65 -3.68 8.79
C THR A 73 14.57 -3.43 7.29
N SER A 74 15.71 -3.42 6.59
CA SER A 74 15.76 -3.28 5.13
C SER A 74 15.08 -4.44 4.40
N SER A 75 15.25 -5.67 4.89
CA SER A 75 14.61 -6.86 4.30
C SER A 75 13.09 -6.82 4.46
N VAL A 76 12.59 -6.47 5.65
CA VAL A 76 11.15 -6.36 5.93
C VAL A 76 10.52 -5.25 5.10
N PHE A 77 11.20 -4.09 5.01
CA PHE A 77 10.78 -3.00 4.12
C PHE A 77 10.65 -3.47 2.67
N ALA A 78 11.67 -4.13 2.13
CA ALA A 78 11.64 -4.63 0.75
C ALA A 78 10.52 -5.64 0.52
N ILE A 79 10.28 -6.55 1.47
CA ILE A 79 9.19 -7.53 1.40
C ILE A 79 7.84 -6.81 1.32
N PHE A 80 7.57 -5.84 2.20
CA PHE A 80 6.30 -5.11 2.20
C PHE A 80 6.10 -4.31 0.91
N GLN A 81 7.16 -3.68 0.42
CA GLN A 81 7.11 -2.95 -0.85
C GLN A 81 6.82 -3.88 -2.03
N ILE A 82 7.54 -5.00 -2.16
CA ILE A 82 7.37 -5.96 -3.25
C ILE A 82 5.97 -6.57 -3.21
N ILE A 83 5.50 -7.01 -2.04
CA ILE A 83 4.17 -7.59 -1.87
C ILE A 83 3.08 -6.54 -2.19
N GLY A 84 3.25 -5.31 -1.73
CA GLY A 84 2.35 -4.20 -2.06
C GLY A 84 2.24 -3.99 -3.58
N TRP A 85 3.36 -3.97 -4.29
CA TRP A 85 3.38 -3.86 -5.76
C TRP A 85 2.72 -5.04 -6.46
N ILE A 86 2.96 -6.27 -6.00
CA ILE A 86 2.31 -7.47 -6.56
C ILE A 86 0.79 -7.35 -6.43
N PHE A 87 0.28 -6.99 -5.25
CA PHE A 87 -1.16 -6.82 -5.05
C PHE A 87 -1.73 -5.63 -5.81
N ALA A 88 -0.97 -4.54 -5.97
CA ALA A 88 -1.41 -3.39 -6.76
C ALA A 88 -1.57 -3.76 -8.23
N LEU A 89 -0.60 -4.49 -8.80
CA LEU A 89 -0.65 -4.95 -10.19
C LEU A 89 -1.79 -5.94 -10.41
N ILE A 90 -1.90 -6.96 -9.57
CA ILE A 90 -2.98 -7.96 -9.63
C ILE A 90 -4.33 -7.27 -9.49
N GLY A 91 -4.49 -6.42 -8.47
CA GLY A 91 -5.74 -5.71 -8.22
C GLY A 91 -6.13 -4.77 -9.35
N THR A 92 -5.16 -4.06 -9.95
CA THR A 92 -5.43 -3.19 -11.10
C THR A 92 -5.84 -4.00 -12.33
N LEU A 93 -5.19 -5.13 -12.61
CA LEU A 93 -5.55 -6.01 -13.73
C LEU A 93 -6.95 -6.59 -13.55
N PHE A 94 -7.26 -7.12 -12.37
CA PHE A 94 -8.60 -7.65 -12.07
C PHE A 94 -9.66 -6.55 -12.10
N ALA A 95 -9.41 -5.39 -11.50
CA ALA A 95 -10.35 -4.29 -11.53
C ALA A 95 -10.61 -3.80 -12.96
N ALA A 96 -9.57 -3.68 -13.79
CA ALA A 96 -9.72 -3.30 -15.19
C ALA A 96 -10.49 -4.37 -15.98
N TYR A 97 -10.18 -5.64 -15.78
CA TYR A 97 -10.88 -6.75 -16.43
C TYR A 97 -12.35 -6.82 -16.04
N GLU A 98 -12.65 -6.79 -14.74
CA GLU A 98 -14.01 -6.88 -14.19
C GLU A 98 -14.85 -5.64 -14.59
N VAL A 99 -14.24 -4.45 -14.66
CA VAL A 99 -14.97 -3.23 -15.08
C VAL A 99 -15.20 -3.16 -16.59
N LEU A 100 -14.26 -3.64 -17.42
CA LEU A 100 -14.30 -3.45 -18.88
C LEU A 100 -14.87 -4.66 -19.64
N VAL A 101 -14.66 -5.88 -19.15
CA VAL A 101 -14.95 -7.14 -19.87
C VAL A 101 -16.15 -7.86 -19.28
N GLU A 102 -16.24 -7.96 -17.96
CA GLU A 102 -17.40 -8.53 -17.26
C GLU A 102 -18.50 -7.46 -17.16
N LYS A 103 -19.44 -7.47 -18.11
CA LYS A 103 -20.57 -6.51 -18.12
C LYS A 103 -21.68 -6.89 -17.17
#